data_AF-A0AAU9IF79-F1
#
_entry.id   AF-A0AAU9IF79-F1
#
_cell.length_a   1.000
_cell.length_b   1.000
_cell.length_c   1.000
_cell.angle_alpha   90.00
_cell.angle_beta   90.00
_cell.angle_gamma   90.00
#
_symmetry.space_group_name_H-M   'P 1'
#
loop_
_entity.id
_entity.type
_entity.pdbx_description
1 polymer ?
#
loop_
_entity_poly.entity_id
_entity_poly.type
_entity_poly.pdbx_seq_one_letter_code
_entity_poly.pdbx_strand_id
1 'polypeptide(L)'
;MNSDESLNPVLVLSDSDEDEASMYLRSVMNEAKDYEEKSIYIEESMDCEQNMMSESQIPKDFVLNLTNEQIEKINQDFRKLREYLFQWKQNAIENETKPNKEEWRNFMMNNDPLLDKIKEIDHVTTLKLVKWLSDWVENDFENLGKWVYAILANLEEPLSPDTAYFLNKIMITCINNSPKPLSLLCICLITTFFGQKLHS
;
A
#
# COMPACT_ATOMS: atom_id res chain seq x y z
N MET A 1 -16.65 29.32 -6.79
CA MET A 1 -16.62 29.45 -5.32
C MET A 1 -17.95 28.90 -4.82
N ASN A 2 -17.99 27.60 -4.51
CA ASN A 2 -19.14 26.97 -3.85
C ASN A 2 -18.84 27.02 -2.35
N SER A 3 -19.52 27.93 -1.65
CA SER A 3 -19.48 28.03 -0.20
C SER A 3 -20.52 27.06 0.35
N ASP A 4 -20.06 26.16 1.22
CA ASP A 4 -20.79 25.45 2.27
C ASP A 4 -22.30 25.25 2.09
N GLU A 5 -22.63 24.15 1.43
CA GLU A 5 -23.96 23.52 1.46
C GLU A 5 -24.04 22.50 2.61
N SER A 6 -23.43 22.81 3.77
CA SER A 6 -23.52 21.98 4.98
C SER A 6 -24.08 22.81 6.12
N LEU A 7 -25.23 22.37 6.65
CA LEU A 7 -26.05 22.97 7.72
C LEU A 7 -27.11 23.97 7.23
N ASN A 8 -28.02 23.49 6.37
CA ASN A 8 -29.35 24.11 6.33
C ASN A 8 -30.10 23.76 7.61
N PRO A 9 -30.60 24.74 8.38
CA PRO A 9 -31.37 24.46 9.59
C PRO A 9 -32.65 23.72 9.22
N VAL A 10 -32.84 22.53 9.80
CA VAL A 10 -34.04 21.69 9.57
C VAL A 10 -35.30 22.34 10.15
N LEU A 11 -35.15 23.26 11.09
CA LEU A 11 -36.24 23.95 11.78
C LEU A 11 -36.16 25.46 11.47
N VAL A 12 -37.18 25.96 10.78
CA VAL A 12 -37.34 27.39 10.50
C VAL A 12 -38.08 28.02 11.67
N LEU A 13 -37.38 28.79 12.50
CA LEU A 13 -38.01 29.57 13.56
C LEU A 13 -38.62 30.83 12.92
N SER A 14 -39.95 30.97 12.96
CA SER A 14 -40.60 32.22 12.55
C SER A 14 -40.60 33.21 13.71
N ASP A 15 -40.59 34.51 13.41
CA ASP A 15 -40.56 35.56 14.45
C ASP A 15 -41.86 35.61 15.29
N SER A 16 -42.93 34.97 14.82
CA SER A 16 -44.28 35.02 15.42
C SER A 16 -44.62 33.88 16.38
N ASP A 17 -43.77 32.87 16.52
CA ASP A 17 -44.11 31.67 17.30
C ASP A 17 -43.65 31.81 18.77
N GLU A 18 -44.61 32.09 19.66
CA GLU A 18 -44.41 32.12 21.13
C GLU A 18 -44.51 30.72 21.78
N ASP A 19 -44.37 29.64 21.01
CA ASP A 19 -44.40 28.29 21.56
C ASP A 19 -43.15 28.04 22.43
N GLU A 20 -43.31 27.26 23.49
CA GLU A 20 -42.28 26.95 24.49
C GLU A 20 -41.04 26.33 23.83
N ALA A 21 -41.25 25.49 22.81
CA ALA A 21 -40.20 24.91 22.00
C ALA A 21 -39.40 25.96 21.20
N SER A 22 -40.07 26.98 20.66
CA SER A 22 -39.44 28.07 19.91
C SER A 22 -38.63 28.99 20.83
N MET A 23 -39.15 29.28 22.03
CA MET A 23 -38.41 30.02 23.05
C MET A 23 -37.17 29.27 23.53
N TYR A 24 -37.28 27.95 23.74
CA TYR A 24 -36.14 27.10 24.11
C TYR A 24 -35.06 27.10 23.02
N LEU A 25 -35.45 26.89 21.75
CA LEU A 25 -34.50 26.89 20.63
C LEU A 25 -33.82 28.26 20.44
N ARG A 26 -34.53 29.38 20.66
CA ARG A 26 -33.91 30.72 20.67
C ARG A 26 -32.92 30.89 21.82
N SER A 27 -33.23 30.37 23.01
CA SER A 27 -32.31 30.38 24.15
C SER A 27 -31.03 29.62 23.83
N VAL A 28 -31.15 28.41 23.25
CA VAL A 28 -30.00 27.59 22.86
C VAL A 28 -29.19 28.24 21.73
N MET A 29 -29.84 28.90 20.77
CA MET A 29 -29.14 29.65 19.72
C MET A 29 -28.37 30.85 20.27
N ASN A 30 -28.94 31.58 21.22
CA ASN A 30 -28.25 32.71 21.86
C ASN A 30 -27.08 32.22 22.72
N GLU A 31 -27.27 31.14 23.48
CA GLU A 31 -26.19 30.51 24.24
C GLU A 31 -25.08 30.00 23.32
N ALA A 32 -25.42 29.34 22.20
CA ALA A 32 -24.44 28.87 21.23
C ALA A 32 -23.66 30.01 20.55
N LYS A 33 -24.28 31.16 20.29
CA LYS A 33 -23.58 32.36 19.81
C LYS A 33 -22.56 32.88 20.83
N ASP A 34 -22.87 32.79 22.12
CA ASP A 34 -21.94 33.16 23.19
C ASP A 34 -20.79 32.14 23.35
N TYR A 35 -20.89 30.94 22.75
CA TYR A 35 -19.86 29.90 22.81
C TYR A 35 -18.76 30.01 21.73
N GLU A 36 -18.87 30.91 20.73
CA GLU A 36 -17.88 31.05 19.65
C GLU A 36 -16.50 31.57 20.09
N GLU A 37 -16.33 32.03 21.34
CA GLU A 37 -15.04 32.53 21.86
C GLU A 37 -14.34 31.61 22.87
N LYS A 38 -14.82 30.38 23.11
CA LYS A 38 -13.98 29.37 23.76
C LYS A 38 -13.03 28.78 22.72
N SER A 39 -11.98 29.54 22.45
CA SER A 39 -10.74 29.06 21.85
C SER A 39 -10.44 27.64 22.36
N ILE A 40 -10.44 26.68 21.45
CA ILE A 40 -9.84 25.39 21.70
C ILE A 40 -8.37 25.69 21.93
N TYR A 41 -7.92 25.65 23.19
CA TYR A 41 -6.51 25.48 23.46
C TYR A 41 -6.15 24.12 22.89
N ILE A 42 -5.55 24.13 21.71
CA ILE A 42 -4.69 23.04 21.29
C ILE A 42 -3.56 23.09 22.32
N GLU A 43 -3.67 22.32 23.41
CA GLU A 43 -2.47 21.87 24.12
C GLU A 43 -1.53 21.42 23.03
N GLU A 44 -0.31 21.99 22.98
CA GLU A 44 0.74 21.65 22.03
C GLU A 44 0.73 20.14 21.87
N SER A 45 0.02 19.68 20.83
CA SER A 45 -0.16 18.27 20.62
C SER A 45 1.23 17.85 20.24
N MET A 46 1.89 17.13 21.16
CA MET A 46 3.10 16.38 20.90
C MET A 46 3.03 15.94 19.47
N ASP A 47 4.00 16.43 18.70
CA ASP A 47 4.16 16.28 17.27
C ASP A 47 3.24 15.18 16.78
N CYS A 48 2.12 15.58 16.15
CA CYS A 48 1.50 14.68 15.20
C CYS A 48 2.62 14.45 14.20
N GLU A 49 3.40 13.40 14.44
CA GLU A 49 4.29 12.78 13.49
C GLU A 49 3.36 12.44 12.32
N GLN A 50 3.17 13.43 11.46
CA GLN A 50 3.05 13.21 10.05
C GLN A 50 4.16 12.20 9.81
N ASN A 51 3.76 10.95 9.57
CA ASN A 51 4.58 9.97 8.87
C ASN A 51 4.84 10.56 7.47
N MET A 52 5.56 11.68 7.42
CA MET A 52 6.24 12.19 6.26
C MET A 52 7.30 11.14 6.02
N MET A 53 7.01 10.30 5.04
CA MET A 53 7.99 9.42 4.41
C MET A 53 9.29 10.20 4.30
N SER A 54 10.33 9.69 4.99
CA SER A 54 11.65 10.29 4.93
C SER A 54 12.06 10.44 3.48
N GLU A 55 12.63 11.60 3.19
CA GLU A 55 13.09 12.08 1.89
C GLU A 55 13.68 10.97 1.00
N SER A 56 13.37 11.08 -0.30
CA SER A 56 13.69 10.15 -1.38
C SER A 56 15.01 9.39 -1.19
N GLN A 57 14.91 8.15 -0.70
CA GLN A 57 16.00 7.14 -0.67
C GLN A 57 16.38 6.65 -2.07
N ILE A 58 15.77 7.19 -3.13
CA ILE A 58 16.08 6.88 -4.51
C ILE A 58 17.26 7.78 -4.91
N PRO A 59 18.41 7.22 -5.32
CA PRO A 59 19.51 8.00 -5.86
C PRO A 59 19.00 8.89 -7.00
N LYS A 60 19.27 10.20 -6.93
CA LYS A 60 18.77 11.21 -7.89
C LYS A 60 19.17 10.92 -9.35
N ASP A 61 20.20 10.10 -9.54
CA ASP A 61 20.74 9.71 -10.85
C ASP A 61 20.31 8.30 -11.29
N PHE A 62 19.37 7.65 -10.59
CA PHE A 62 18.90 6.32 -10.98
C PHE A 62 18.06 6.40 -12.26
N VAL A 63 18.60 5.86 -13.35
CA VAL A 63 17.89 5.69 -14.62
C VAL A 63 17.73 4.20 -14.91
N LEU A 64 16.48 3.78 -15.08
CA LEU A 64 16.17 2.43 -15.56
C LEU A 64 16.53 2.37 -17.05
N ASN A 65 17.73 1.85 -17.36
CA ASN A 65 18.24 1.74 -18.73
C ASN A 65 17.61 0.56 -19.50
N LEU A 66 16.26 0.55 -19.60
CA LEU A 66 15.51 -0.40 -20.40
C LEU A 66 14.77 0.34 -21.52
N THR A 67 14.80 -0.23 -22.72
CA THR A 67 14.00 0.27 -23.84
C THR A 67 12.52 -0.05 -23.62
N ASN A 68 11.63 0.76 -24.19
CA ASN A 68 10.17 0.51 -24.12
C ASN A 68 9.79 -0.88 -24.65
N GLU A 69 10.50 -1.39 -25.66
CA GLU A 69 10.29 -2.74 -26.19
C GLU A 69 10.65 -3.83 -25.17
N GLN A 70 11.74 -3.65 -24.41
CA GLN A 70 12.12 -4.58 -23.35
C GLN A 70 11.11 -4.56 -22.21
N ILE A 71 10.65 -3.37 -21.80
CA ILE A 71 9.63 -3.21 -20.76
C ILE A 71 8.33 -3.92 -21.17
N GLU A 72 7.87 -3.69 -22.40
CA GLU A 72 6.65 -4.32 -22.91
C GLU A 72 6.79 -5.84 -22.96
N LYS A 73 7.93 -6.36 -23.43
CA LYS A 73 8.21 -7.79 -23.45
C LYS A 73 8.21 -8.40 -22.04
N ILE A 74 8.86 -7.75 -21.08
CA ILE A 74 8.88 -8.17 -19.67
C ILE A 74 7.45 -8.24 -19.12
N ASN A 75 6.64 -7.21 -19.36
CA ASN A 75 5.26 -7.17 -18.90
C ASN A 75 4.40 -8.26 -19.54
N GLN A 76 4.57 -8.53 -20.83
CA GLN A 76 3.87 -9.61 -21.53
C GLN A 76 4.25 -10.99 -20.98
N ASP A 77 5.55 -11.25 -20.78
CA ASP A 77 6.02 -12.52 -20.24
C ASP A 77 5.56 -12.70 -18.77
N PHE A 78 5.53 -11.60 -18.00
CA PHE A 78 5.00 -11.60 -16.64
C PHE A 78 3.49 -11.86 -16.60
N ARG A 79 2.70 -11.29 -17.51
CA ARG A 79 1.25 -11.59 -17.63
C ARG A 79 1.00 -13.07 -17.90
N LYS A 80 1.72 -13.65 -18.87
CA LYS A 80 1.62 -15.09 -19.17
C LYS A 80 1.96 -15.95 -17.95
N LEU A 81 2.98 -15.58 -17.18
CA LEU A 81 3.32 -16.26 -15.94
C LEU A 81 2.17 -16.19 -14.92
N ARG A 82 1.56 -15.01 -14.72
CA ARG A 82 0.41 -14.86 -13.82
C ARG A 82 -0.80 -15.66 -14.28
N GLU A 83 -1.11 -15.65 -15.57
CA GLU A 83 -2.17 -16.47 -16.15
C GLU A 83 -1.92 -17.97 -15.93
N TYR A 84 -0.69 -18.43 -16.16
CA TYR A 84 -0.30 -19.81 -15.91
C TYR A 84 -0.45 -20.19 -14.44
N LEU A 85 0.01 -19.34 -13.52
CA LEU A 85 -0.15 -19.55 -12.08
C LEU A 85 -1.62 -19.59 -11.66
N PHE A 86 -2.45 -18.69 -12.21
CA PHE A 86 -3.88 -18.64 -11.91
C PHE A 86 -4.59 -19.93 -12.33
N GLN A 87 -4.33 -20.42 -13.55
CA GLN A 87 -4.90 -21.69 -14.04
C GLN A 87 -4.49 -22.88 -13.16
N TRP A 88 -3.26 -22.88 -12.66
CA TRP A 88 -2.74 -23.96 -11.82
C TRP A 88 -3.28 -23.94 -10.39
N LYS A 89 -3.51 -22.75 -9.82
CA LYS A 89 -4.11 -22.60 -8.50
C LYS A 89 -5.54 -23.13 -8.40
N GLN A 90 -6.32 -23.05 -9.49
CA GLN A 90 -7.67 -23.64 -9.51
C GLN A 90 -7.69 -25.16 -9.25
N ASN A 91 -6.55 -25.84 -9.44
CA ASN A 91 -6.40 -27.28 -9.24
C ASN A 91 -5.69 -27.64 -7.93
N ALA A 92 -5.30 -26.65 -7.11
CA ALA A 92 -4.55 -26.87 -5.87
C ALA A 92 -5.52 -27.12 -4.70
N ILE A 93 -5.22 -28.14 -3.89
CA ILE A 93 -5.91 -28.41 -2.63
C ILE A 93 -5.37 -27.41 -1.61
N GLU A 94 -6.25 -26.61 -1.01
CA GLU A 94 -5.89 -25.66 0.04
C GLU A 94 -5.38 -26.43 1.27
N ASN A 95 -4.09 -26.30 1.57
CA ASN A 95 -3.50 -26.79 2.81
C ASN A 95 -3.29 -25.59 3.75
N GLU A 96 -4.09 -25.51 4.82
CA GLU A 96 -4.08 -24.44 5.83
C GLU A 96 -2.86 -24.48 6.77
N THR A 97 -1.69 -24.90 6.31
CA THR A 97 -0.47 -24.72 7.11
C THR A 97 -0.06 -23.26 7.05
N LYS A 98 -0.47 -22.47 8.06
CA LYS A 98 0.00 -21.09 8.32
C LYS A 98 1.41 -21.14 8.91
N PRO A 99 2.48 -20.98 8.11
CA PRO A 99 3.84 -21.09 8.62
C PRO A 99 4.22 -19.77 9.30
N ASN A 100 5.03 -19.86 10.35
CA ASN A 100 5.49 -18.70 11.13
C ASN A 100 6.45 -17.83 10.30
N LYS A 101 6.63 -16.55 10.67
CA LYS A 101 7.53 -15.59 10.00
C LYS A 101 8.95 -16.15 9.86
N GLU A 102 9.49 -16.77 10.91
CA GLU A 102 10.85 -17.33 10.93
C GLU A 102 10.98 -18.60 10.07
N GLU A 103 9.95 -19.44 10.06
CA GLU A 103 9.92 -20.66 9.23
C GLU A 103 9.97 -20.30 7.75
N TRP A 104 9.19 -19.29 7.34
CA TRP A 104 9.24 -18.77 5.98
C TRP A 104 10.60 -18.17 5.64
N ARG A 105 11.21 -17.41 6.56
CA ARG A 105 12.55 -16.85 6.33
C ARG A 105 13.56 -17.95 6.07
N ASN A 106 13.62 -18.94 6.97
CA ASN A 106 14.55 -20.06 6.85
C ASN A 106 14.27 -20.89 5.60
N PHE A 107 13.00 -21.10 5.25
CA PHE A 107 12.63 -21.81 4.04
C PHE A 107 13.10 -21.07 2.78
N MET A 108 12.81 -19.77 2.67
CA MET A 108 13.16 -18.95 1.50
C MET A 108 14.66 -18.76 1.32
N MET A 109 15.43 -18.68 2.42
CA MET A 109 16.89 -18.56 2.37
C MET A 109 17.58 -19.84 1.86
N ASN A 110 16.95 -21.00 2.05
CA ASN A 110 17.54 -22.30 1.71
C ASN A 110 16.93 -22.95 0.46
N ASN A 111 15.86 -22.39 -0.11
CA ASN A 111 15.13 -22.98 -1.23
C ASN A 111 14.78 -21.93 -2.28
N ASP A 112 14.81 -22.32 -3.55
CA ASP A 112 14.29 -21.50 -4.64
C ASP A 112 12.74 -21.53 -4.67
N PRO A 113 12.09 -20.49 -5.22
CA PRO A 113 10.64 -20.44 -5.34
C PRO A 113 10.13 -21.41 -6.41
N LEU A 114 9.85 -22.65 -6.00
CA LEU A 114 9.27 -23.68 -6.85
C LEU A 114 7.77 -23.45 -7.05
N LEU A 115 7.26 -23.74 -8.26
CA LEU A 115 5.83 -23.63 -8.60
C LEU A 115 4.95 -24.42 -7.63
N ASP A 116 5.41 -25.60 -7.22
CA ASP A 116 4.70 -26.44 -6.26
C ASP A 116 4.51 -25.78 -4.91
N LYS A 117 5.42 -24.89 -4.51
CA LYS A 117 5.26 -24.15 -3.27
C LYS A 117 4.45 -22.86 -3.46
N ILE A 118 4.70 -22.13 -4.54
CA ILE A 118 4.00 -20.86 -4.83
C ILE A 118 2.48 -21.09 -4.95
N LYS A 119 2.05 -22.22 -5.54
CA LYS A 119 0.63 -22.54 -5.71
C LYS A 119 -0.11 -22.72 -4.38
N GLU A 120 0.58 -23.18 -3.33
CA GLU A 120 0.00 -23.40 -2.00
C GLU A 120 -0.17 -22.09 -1.22
N ILE A 121 0.46 -21.00 -1.68
CA ILE A 121 0.42 -19.72 -1.00
C ILE A 121 -0.89 -19.01 -1.34
N ASP A 122 -1.76 -18.90 -0.33
CA ASP A 122 -3.00 -18.15 -0.39
C ASP A 122 -2.75 -16.63 -0.50
N HIS A 123 -3.83 -15.89 -0.79
CA HIS A 123 -3.75 -14.44 -0.90
C HIS A 123 -3.27 -13.79 0.41
N VAL A 124 -3.79 -14.25 1.56
CA VAL A 124 -3.45 -13.66 2.87
C VAL A 124 -1.98 -13.88 3.22
N THR A 125 -1.43 -15.07 2.96
CA THR A 125 0.00 -15.33 3.16
C THR A 125 0.83 -14.55 2.16
N THR A 126 0.38 -14.40 0.91
CA THR A 126 1.08 -13.57 -0.09
C THR A 126 1.26 -12.13 0.43
N LEU A 127 0.21 -11.51 0.97
CA LEU A 127 0.30 -10.17 1.56
C LEU A 127 1.27 -10.11 2.76
N LYS A 128 1.24 -11.11 3.64
CA LYS A 128 2.18 -11.21 4.77
C LYS A 128 3.62 -11.37 4.30
N LEU A 129 3.84 -12.19 3.28
CA LEU A 129 5.15 -12.42 2.68
C LEU A 129 5.69 -11.16 2.03
N VAL A 130 4.88 -10.35 1.35
CA VAL A 130 5.31 -9.04 0.83
C VAL A 130 5.82 -8.15 1.96
N LYS A 131 5.08 -8.08 3.08
CA LYS A 131 5.50 -7.32 4.26
C LYS A 131 6.78 -7.86 4.90
N TRP A 132 6.96 -9.17 5.02
CA TRP A 132 8.16 -9.72 5.63
C TRP A 132 9.38 -9.61 4.70
N LEU A 133 9.17 -9.83 3.39
CA LEU A 133 10.19 -9.66 2.38
C LEU A 133 10.69 -8.23 2.35
N SER A 134 9.83 -7.20 2.51
CA SER A 134 10.30 -5.82 2.55
C SER A 134 11.32 -5.54 3.65
N ASP A 135 11.26 -6.27 4.77
CA ASP A 135 12.24 -6.16 5.85
C ASP A 135 13.51 -7.00 5.56
N TRP A 136 13.35 -8.21 5.02
CA TRP A 136 14.46 -9.15 4.86
C TRP A 136 15.36 -8.83 3.66
N VAL A 137 14.78 -8.33 2.58
CA VAL A 137 15.53 -8.06 1.35
C VAL A 137 16.55 -6.95 1.52
N GLU A 138 16.39 -6.08 2.53
CA GLU A 138 17.33 -5.02 2.86
C GLU A 138 18.76 -5.56 3.06
N ASN A 139 18.88 -6.76 3.67
CA ASN A 139 20.16 -7.40 3.94
C ASN A 139 20.45 -8.60 3.03
N ASP A 140 19.42 -9.29 2.55
CA ASP A 140 19.54 -10.62 1.93
C ASP A 140 18.98 -10.68 0.48
N PHE A 141 19.00 -9.57 -0.27
CA PHE A 141 18.39 -9.49 -1.62
C PHE A 141 18.89 -10.57 -2.59
N GLU A 142 20.16 -11.00 -2.50
CA GLU A 142 20.70 -12.02 -3.41
C GLU A 142 19.98 -13.37 -3.29
N ASN A 143 19.63 -13.75 -2.05
CA ASN A 143 18.94 -15.01 -1.77
C ASN A 143 17.43 -14.87 -1.97
N LEU A 144 16.87 -13.72 -1.61
CA LEU A 144 15.42 -13.50 -1.58
C LEU A 144 14.86 -12.86 -2.85
N GLY A 145 15.69 -12.34 -3.75
CA GLY A 145 15.23 -11.63 -4.95
C GLY A 145 14.36 -12.49 -5.87
N LYS A 146 14.64 -13.80 -5.96
CA LYS A 146 13.79 -14.73 -6.74
C LYS A 146 12.43 -14.89 -6.08
N TRP A 147 12.40 -14.96 -4.75
CA TRP A 147 11.16 -15.00 -3.96
C TRP A 147 10.35 -13.72 -4.13
N VAL A 148 10.99 -12.54 -4.15
CA VAL A 148 10.31 -11.29 -4.48
C VAL A 148 9.61 -11.40 -5.83
N TYR A 149 10.33 -11.81 -6.88
CA TYR A 149 9.73 -11.97 -8.22
C TYR A 149 8.55 -12.97 -8.23
N ALA A 150 8.70 -14.12 -7.56
CA ALA A 150 7.66 -15.13 -7.46
C ALA A 150 6.42 -14.64 -6.70
N ILE A 151 6.61 -13.91 -5.60
CA ILE A 151 5.53 -13.34 -4.81
C ILE A 151 4.84 -12.20 -5.55
N LEU A 152 5.57 -11.38 -6.32
CA LEU A 152 4.98 -10.39 -7.23
C LEU A 152 4.05 -11.07 -8.25
N ALA A 153 4.45 -12.20 -8.82
CA ALA A 153 3.59 -12.95 -9.75
C ALA A 153 2.33 -13.51 -9.06
N ASN A 154 2.43 -13.83 -7.78
CA ASN A 154 1.31 -14.34 -6.99
C ASN A 154 0.37 -13.25 -6.45
N LEU A 155 0.80 -11.99 -6.50
CA LEU A 155 0.07 -10.87 -5.97
C LEU A 155 -1.14 -10.59 -6.86
N GLU A 156 -2.32 -10.43 -6.28
CA GLU A 156 -3.56 -10.13 -7.03
C GLU A 156 -3.80 -8.62 -7.09
N GLU A 157 -4.48 -8.18 -8.15
CA GLU A 157 -4.91 -6.79 -8.32
C GLU A 157 -6.40 -6.67 -8.00
N PRO A 158 -6.89 -5.54 -7.45
CA PRO A 158 -6.17 -4.29 -7.18
C PRO A 158 -5.31 -4.34 -5.90
N LEU A 159 -4.19 -3.62 -5.90
CA LEU A 159 -3.30 -3.51 -4.73
C LEU A 159 -3.95 -2.69 -3.62
N SER A 160 -3.84 -3.17 -2.38
CA SER A 160 -4.15 -2.35 -1.21
C SER A 160 -3.06 -1.29 -0.96
N PRO A 161 -3.40 -0.15 -0.33
CA PRO A 161 -2.43 0.90 0.00
C PRO A 161 -1.25 0.37 0.83
N ASP A 162 -1.51 -0.51 1.78
CA ASP A 162 -0.47 -1.14 2.62
C ASP A 162 0.50 -1.97 1.78
N THR A 163 -0.03 -2.74 0.82
CA THR A 163 0.79 -3.56 -0.07
C THR A 163 1.64 -2.69 -0.97
N ALA A 164 1.06 -1.61 -1.53
CA ALA A 164 1.80 -0.64 -2.33
C ALA A 164 2.97 -0.01 -1.55
N TYR A 165 2.77 0.31 -0.27
CA TYR A 165 3.84 0.79 0.61
C TYR A 165 5.00 -0.21 0.74
N PHE A 166 4.71 -1.49 1.00
CA PHE A 166 5.75 -2.52 1.09
C PHE A 166 6.45 -2.79 -0.25
N LEU A 167 5.73 -2.71 -1.37
CA LEU A 167 6.33 -2.78 -2.70
C LEU A 167 7.30 -1.63 -2.96
N ASN A 168 6.98 -0.41 -2.50
CA ASN A 168 7.88 0.73 -2.62
C ASN A 168 9.17 0.55 -1.80
N LYS A 169 9.07 -0.02 -0.59
CA LYS A 169 10.26 -0.41 0.19
C LYS A 169 11.14 -1.41 -0.56
N ILE A 170 10.54 -2.48 -1.09
CA ILE A 170 11.26 -3.48 -1.89
C ILE A 170 11.91 -2.85 -3.12
N MET A 171 11.21 -1.93 -3.80
CA MET A 171 11.72 -1.21 -4.96
C MET A 171 12.97 -0.39 -4.62
N ILE A 172 12.97 0.33 -3.49
CA ILE A 172 14.15 1.09 -3.01
C ILE A 172 15.33 0.13 -2.77
N THR A 173 15.10 -1.00 -2.12
CA THR A 173 16.16 -2.01 -1.93
C THR A 173 16.68 -2.55 -3.25
N CYS A 174 15.81 -2.79 -4.24
CA CYS A 174 16.22 -3.21 -5.58
C CYS A 174 17.08 -2.14 -6.25
N ILE A 175 16.73 -0.86 -6.11
CA ILE A 175 17.51 0.26 -6.66
C ILE A 175 18.91 0.28 -6.05
N ASN A 176 19.04 0.09 -4.73
CA ASN A 176 20.32 0.00 -4.04
C ASN A 176 21.17 -1.22 -4.48
N ASN A 177 20.52 -2.28 -4.97
CA ASN A 177 21.17 -3.50 -5.49
C ASN A 177 21.38 -3.49 -7.02
N SER A 178 20.95 -2.43 -7.72
CA SER A 178 21.25 -2.20 -9.13
C SER A 178 22.77 -2.14 -9.36
N PRO A 179 23.32 -2.62 -10.50
CA PRO A 179 22.65 -3.00 -11.75
C PRO A 179 22.40 -4.50 -11.93
N LYS A 180 22.11 -5.24 -10.85
CA LYS A 180 21.80 -6.67 -10.97
C LYS A 180 20.53 -6.89 -11.82
N PRO A 181 20.53 -7.85 -12.78
CA PRO A 181 19.39 -8.07 -13.68
C PRO A 181 18.06 -8.33 -12.95
N LEU A 182 18.09 -9.10 -11.85
CA LEU A 182 16.91 -9.41 -11.07
C LEU A 182 16.34 -8.17 -10.35
N SER A 183 17.21 -7.29 -9.85
CA SER A 183 16.80 -6.01 -9.26
C SER A 183 16.13 -5.12 -10.30
N LEU A 184 16.71 -5.01 -11.50
CA LEU A 184 16.14 -4.23 -12.59
C LEU A 184 14.79 -4.78 -13.05
N LEU A 185 14.63 -6.11 -13.08
CA LEU A 185 13.37 -6.77 -13.39
C LEU A 185 12.29 -6.43 -12.35
N CYS A 186 12.60 -6.54 -11.06
CA CYS A 186 11.67 -6.20 -9.98
C CYS A 186 11.29 -4.71 -10.03
N ILE A 187 12.24 -3.80 -10.26
CA ILE A 187 11.97 -2.36 -10.41
C ILE A 187 11.04 -2.10 -11.59
N CYS A 188 11.31 -2.72 -12.74
CA CYS A 188 10.48 -2.59 -13.93
C CYS A 188 9.04 -3.04 -13.68
N LEU A 189 8.85 -4.18 -13.01
CA LEU A 189 7.52 -4.68 -12.69
C LEU A 189 6.79 -3.80 -11.67
N ILE A 190 7.45 -3.40 -10.59
CA ILE A 190 6.82 -2.55 -9.56
C ILE A 190 6.39 -1.21 -10.16
N THR A 191 7.21 -0.62 -11.03
CA THR A 191 6.93 0.68 -11.63
C THR A 191 5.93 0.63 -12.78
N THR A 192 6.15 -0.26 -13.75
CA THR A 192 5.38 -0.28 -15.00
C THR A 192 4.16 -1.20 -14.95
N PHE A 193 4.24 -2.30 -14.22
CA PHE A 193 3.16 -3.27 -14.13
C PHE A 193 2.19 -2.91 -13.00
N PHE A 194 2.72 -2.70 -11.79
CA PHE A 194 1.91 -2.31 -10.62
C PHE A 194 1.67 -0.80 -10.49
N GLY A 195 2.21 -0.01 -11.43
CA GLY A 195 1.95 1.43 -11.54
C GLY A 195 2.54 2.29 -10.41
N GLN A 196 3.49 1.76 -9.62
CA GLN A 196 4.12 2.55 -8.57
C GLN A 196 5.04 3.61 -9.18
N LYS A 197 4.86 4.87 -8.79
CA LYS A 197 5.70 5.96 -9.30
C LYS A 197 6.93 6.13 -8.41
N LEU A 198 8.10 6.23 -9.04
CA LEU A 198 9.29 6.76 -8.39
C LEU A 198 9.04 8.25 -8.12
N HIS A 199 8.59 8.60 -6.92
CA HIS A 199 8.59 9.99 -6.50
C HIS A 199 10.01 10.37 -6.09
N SER A 200 10.68 11.12 -6.98
CA SER A 200 11.94 11.83 -6.74
C SER A 200 11.72 13.07 -5.89
#